data_AF-A0A0Q8THC3-F1
#
_entry.id   AF-A0A0Q8THC3-F1
#
_cell.length_a   1.000
_cell.length_b   1.000
_cell.length_c   1.000
_cell.angle_alpha   90.00
_cell.angle_beta   90.00
_cell.angle_gamma   90.00
#
_symmetry.space_group_name_H-M   'P 1'
#
loop_
_entity.id
_entity.type
_entity.pdbx_description
1 polymer ?
#
loop_
_entity_poly.entity_id
_entity_poly.type
_entity_poly.pdbx_seq_one_letter_code
_entity_poly.pdbx_strand_id
1 'polypeptide(L)'
;MSAPDTGNERTGVTLFLTSGDDLLSPTAPEAKFKTTDLNDTILATTAGWLSVSDAIDGGAGMDTLTATLGAGTSLAPLLRNIEKVVIAAGAGAEFGVAGIPSLQQVWLGPSSGDATFFEVDLATTVGVQNSSTDSTLAVKFAGASGPSDTGNITIANSRGQSEFVVAAIETLKVTSTGGNSFQPNHARITAPDAQKIIIAGDGALTATVTGSHVSVIDASALTQGLDLKLSTTSGAAVAINTLAARKITLGAGGDTLAITGLASPAAKDIDLGTSAALDASAIEVSEFVSGTDVVRLSSYVATPKALPGAKELASIASAASLLDATALAATTAGANKAIAFRFGADTYILVNDSVAALGANDSLIKLTGVAAMADASWTSA
;
A
#
# COMPACT_ATOMS: atom_id res chain seq x y z
N MET A 1 -20.51 -23.47 -46.96
CA MET A 1 -21.05 -22.98 -45.67
C MET A 1 -20.44 -23.83 -44.59
N SER A 2 -19.32 -23.38 -44.02
CA SER A 2 -18.72 -24.02 -42.85
C SER A 2 -19.56 -23.67 -41.64
N ALA A 3 -19.85 -24.68 -40.80
CA ALA A 3 -20.60 -24.49 -39.56
C ALA A 3 -19.91 -23.44 -38.66
N PRO A 4 -20.66 -22.63 -37.91
CA PRO A 4 -20.07 -21.77 -36.89
C PRO A 4 -19.40 -22.66 -35.85
N ASP A 5 -18.12 -22.40 -35.61
CA ASP A 5 -17.38 -22.87 -34.45
C ASP A 5 -18.13 -22.40 -33.20
N THR A 6 -18.87 -23.31 -32.56
CA THR A 6 -19.49 -23.06 -31.27
C THR A 6 -18.36 -23.09 -30.26
N GLY A 7 -17.74 -21.93 -30.05
CA GLY A 7 -16.73 -21.68 -29.03
C GLY A 7 -17.23 -22.09 -27.65
N ASN A 8 -17.12 -23.38 -27.35
CA ASN A 8 -17.01 -23.87 -26.00
C ASN A 8 -15.63 -23.41 -25.56
N GLU A 9 -15.56 -22.25 -24.92
CA GLU A 9 -14.40 -21.89 -24.09
C GLU A 9 -14.18 -23.08 -23.16
N ARG A 10 -13.17 -23.90 -23.47
CA ARG A 10 -12.84 -25.04 -22.63
C ARG A 10 -12.32 -24.45 -21.33
N THR A 11 -13.11 -24.56 -20.27
CA THR A 11 -12.69 -24.30 -18.90
C THR A 11 -11.69 -25.40 -18.49
N GLY A 12 -10.63 -25.04 -17.77
CA GLY A 12 -9.74 -26.03 -17.17
C GLY A 12 -10.46 -26.91 -16.15
N VAL A 13 -9.75 -27.89 -15.59
CA VAL A 13 -10.30 -28.84 -14.63
C VAL A 13 -10.15 -28.35 -13.20
N THR A 14 -10.99 -28.87 -12.31
CA THR A 14 -10.81 -28.75 -10.86
C THR A 14 -10.50 -30.12 -10.27
N LEU A 15 -9.34 -30.24 -9.62
CA LEU A 15 -8.84 -31.48 -9.03
C LEU A 15 -8.72 -31.29 -7.51
N PHE A 16 -9.04 -32.35 -6.75
CA PHE A 16 -8.95 -32.35 -5.31
C PHE A 16 -7.83 -33.28 -4.86
N LEU A 17 -6.98 -32.78 -3.96
CA LEU A 17 -6.01 -33.60 -3.25
C LEU A 17 -6.70 -34.43 -2.17
N THR A 18 -6.01 -35.45 -1.70
CA THR A 18 -6.45 -36.36 -0.66
C THR A 18 -5.46 -36.36 0.50
N SER A 19 -5.74 -37.06 1.59
CA SER A 19 -4.83 -37.11 2.76
C SER A 19 -3.59 -38.01 2.56
N GLY A 20 -3.30 -38.43 1.33
CA GLY A 20 -2.17 -39.30 0.98
C GLY A 20 -1.32 -38.67 -0.10
N ASP A 21 -0.26 -39.35 -0.50
CA ASP A 21 0.65 -38.85 -1.53
C ASP A 21 -0.09 -38.74 -2.87
N ASP A 22 -0.25 -37.52 -3.37
CA ASP A 22 -0.94 -37.25 -4.63
C ASP A 22 0.06 -37.03 -5.78
N LEU A 23 -0.28 -37.59 -6.95
CA LEU A 23 0.45 -37.38 -8.21
C LEU A 23 -0.51 -36.84 -9.26
N LEU A 24 -0.39 -35.55 -9.57
CA LEU A 24 -1.16 -34.88 -10.63
C LEU A 24 -0.24 -34.53 -11.80
N SER A 25 -0.67 -34.86 -13.03
CA SER A 25 0.13 -34.59 -14.23
C SER A 25 -0.71 -34.55 -15.50
N PRO A 26 -0.31 -33.76 -16.53
CA PRO A 26 -0.97 -33.77 -17.84
C PRO A 26 -0.89 -35.12 -18.55
N THR A 27 0.02 -35.99 -18.11
CA THR A 27 0.23 -37.33 -18.66
C THR A 27 -0.47 -38.44 -17.87
N ALA A 28 -1.20 -38.10 -16.80
CA ALA A 28 -1.89 -39.10 -15.98
C ALA A 28 -2.92 -39.89 -16.81
N PRO A 29 -3.04 -41.21 -16.60
CA PRO A 29 -3.94 -42.07 -17.38
C PRO A 29 -5.42 -41.88 -16.98
N GLU A 30 -5.68 -41.52 -15.72
CA GLU A 30 -7.03 -41.35 -15.18
C GLU A 30 -7.38 -39.86 -15.08
N ALA A 31 -8.58 -39.49 -15.54
CA ALA A 31 -9.02 -38.10 -15.61
C ALA A 31 -9.00 -37.36 -14.24
N LYS A 32 -9.23 -38.08 -13.14
CA LYS A 32 -9.20 -37.50 -11.78
C LYS A 32 -7.80 -37.09 -11.29
N PHE A 33 -6.74 -37.47 -12.00
CA PHE A 33 -5.35 -37.09 -11.70
C PHE A 33 -4.73 -36.25 -12.81
N LYS A 34 -5.53 -35.88 -13.83
CA LYS A 34 -5.05 -35.34 -15.09
C LYS A 34 -5.34 -33.85 -15.18
N THR A 35 -4.29 -33.04 -15.10
CA THR A 35 -4.29 -31.63 -15.49
C THR A 35 -4.29 -31.48 -17.02
N THR A 36 -4.50 -30.28 -17.52
CA THR A 36 -4.75 -29.95 -18.93
C THR A 36 -3.84 -28.83 -19.41
N ASP A 37 -4.02 -28.39 -20.66
CA ASP A 37 -3.31 -27.23 -21.23
C ASP A 37 -4.12 -25.92 -21.03
N LEU A 38 -5.04 -25.91 -20.06
CA LEU A 38 -5.94 -24.80 -19.74
C LEU A 38 -5.71 -24.41 -18.27
N ASN A 39 -6.33 -23.30 -17.85
CA ASN A 39 -6.20 -22.83 -16.47
C ASN A 39 -6.91 -23.78 -15.49
N ASP A 40 -6.15 -24.67 -14.87
CA ASP A 40 -6.65 -25.65 -13.92
C ASP A 40 -6.64 -25.10 -12.48
N THR A 41 -7.44 -25.73 -11.64
CA THR A 41 -7.52 -25.44 -10.20
C THR A 41 -7.31 -26.71 -9.40
N ILE A 42 -6.28 -26.72 -8.56
CA ILE A 42 -5.96 -27.80 -7.64
C ILE A 42 -6.35 -27.39 -6.22
N LEU A 43 -7.09 -28.23 -5.52
CA LEU A 43 -7.70 -27.92 -4.23
C LEU A 43 -7.26 -28.92 -3.15
N ALA A 44 -6.59 -28.40 -2.11
CA ALA A 44 -6.24 -29.11 -0.88
C ALA A 44 -6.92 -28.41 0.32
N THR A 45 -8.25 -28.42 0.34
CA THR A 45 -9.06 -27.58 1.25
C THR A 45 -9.11 -28.06 2.69
N THR A 46 -8.52 -29.21 3.00
CA THR A 46 -8.43 -29.75 4.35
C THR A 46 -6.97 -29.83 4.79
N ALA A 47 -6.68 -29.42 6.02
CA ALA A 47 -5.34 -29.57 6.57
C ALA A 47 -4.86 -31.02 6.49
N GLY A 48 -3.64 -31.22 5.97
CA GLY A 48 -3.05 -32.54 5.74
C GLY A 48 -3.39 -33.19 4.39
N TRP A 49 -4.15 -32.50 3.51
CA TRP A 49 -4.32 -32.94 2.12
C TRP A 49 -3.21 -32.48 1.18
N LEU A 50 -2.43 -31.48 1.59
CA LEU A 50 -1.17 -31.16 0.92
C LEU A 50 -0.05 -31.73 1.78
N SER A 51 0.90 -32.42 1.16
CA SER A 51 2.01 -33.10 1.79
C SER A 51 3.32 -32.77 1.09
N VAL A 52 4.45 -33.05 1.75
CA VAL A 52 5.78 -32.93 1.13
C VAL A 52 6.07 -34.00 0.07
N SER A 53 5.27 -35.07 0.05
CA SER A 53 5.40 -36.17 -0.92
C SER A 53 4.64 -35.89 -2.22
N ASP A 54 3.75 -34.90 -2.23
CA ASP A 54 2.91 -34.61 -3.39
C ASP A 54 3.75 -34.08 -4.55
N ALA A 55 3.45 -34.58 -5.73
CA ALA A 55 4.03 -34.14 -6.99
C ALA A 55 2.92 -33.63 -7.90
N ILE A 56 2.85 -32.31 -8.07
CA ILE A 56 1.76 -31.64 -8.78
C ILE A 56 2.35 -30.89 -9.97
N ASP A 57 1.92 -31.27 -11.17
CA ASP A 57 2.24 -30.58 -12.41
C ASP A 57 0.95 -29.99 -13.02
N GLY A 58 0.84 -28.66 -13.03
CA GLY A 58 -0.33 -27.95 -13.56
C GLY A 58 -0.50 -28.07 -15.08
N GLY A 59 0.58 -28.39 -15.80
CA GLY A 59 0.55 -28.44 -17.26
C GLY A 59 0.82 -27.08 -17.90
N ALA A 60 0.08 -26.74 -18.94
CA ALA A 60 0.18 -25.43 -19.57
C ALA A 60 -1.03 -24.60 -19.18
N GLY A 61 -0.86 -23.29 -19.03
CA GLY A 61 -1.95 -22.41 -18.62
C GLY A 61 -1.52 -21.52 -17.47
N MET A 62 -2.53 -20.97 -16.78
CA MET A 62 -2.37 -20.26 -15.52
C MET A 62 -3.02 -21.10 -14.41
N ASP A 63 -2.24 -22.00 -13.85
CA ASP A 63 -2.72 -23.01 -12.92
C ASP A 63 -2.66 -22.50 -11.48
N THR A 64 -3.68 -22.85 -10.70
CA THR A 64 -3.82 -22.39 -9.31
C THR A 64 -3.90 -23.54 -8.33
N LEU A 65 -3.02 -23.53 -7.32
CA LEU A 65 -3.15 -24.36 -6.11
C LEU A 65 -3.79 -23.56 -4.98
N THR A 66 -4.87 -24.06 -4.40
CA THR A 66 -5.41 -23.54 -3.12
C THR A 66 -5.32 -24.60 -2.05
N ALA A 67 -4.64 -24.30 -0.94
CA ALA A 67 -4.39 -25.27 0.12
C ALA A 67 -4.66 -24.72 1.52
N THR A 68 -5.05 -25.59 2.44
CA THR A 68 -5.17 -25.31 3.87
C THR A 68 -4.04 -26.01 4.63
N LEU A 69 -3.29 -25.24 5.42
CA LEU A 69 -2.20 -25.75 6.25
C LEU A 69 -2.64 -25.82 7.72
N GLY A 70 -2.19 -26.87 8.42
CA GLY A 70 -2.39 -26.98 9.87
C GLY A 70 -1.53 -25.97 10.65
N ALA A 71 -1.87 -25.72 11.91
CA ALA A 71 -1.00 -24.90 12.77
C ALA A 71 0.39 -25.55 12.95
N GLY A 72 1.45 -24.75 12.83
CA GLY A 72 2.84 -25.19 12.98
C GLY A 72 3.36 -26.17 11.92
N THR A 73 2.61 -26.43 10.84
CA THR A 73 3.08 -27.32 9.76
C THR A 73 4.04 -26.59 8.85
N SER A 74 5.13 -27.24 8.43
CA SER A 74 6.06 -26.74 7.41
C SER A 74 6.04 -27.67 6.21
N LEU A 75 5.65 -27.18 5.03
CA LEU A 75 5.56 -27.97 3.79
C LEU A 75 6.31 -27.31 2.64
N ALA A 76 6.96 -28.12 1.81
CA ALA A 76 7.53 -27.73 0.52
C ALA A 76 7.25 -28.86 -0.49
N PRO A 77 6.04 -28.90 -1.11
CA PRO A 77 5.70 -29.92 -2.10
C PRO A 77 6.46 -29.74 -3.40
N LEU A 78 6.53 -30.79 -4.22
CA LEU A 78 7.10 -30.69 -5.57
C LEU A 78 6.04 -30.14 -6.54
N LEU A 79 6.10 -28.83 -6.79
CA LEU A 79 5.20 -28.17 -7.75
C LEU A 79 5.94 -27.87 -9.07
N ARG A 80 5.24 -28.07 -10.18
CA ARG A 80 5.67 -27.71 -11.54
C ARG A 80 4.53 -27.04 -12.28
N ASN A 81 4.83 -26.01 -13.05
CA ASN A 81 3.83 -25.29 -13.84
C ASN A 81 2.61 -24.88 -12.98
N ILE A 82 2.90 -24.27 -11.82
CA ILE A 82 1.87 -23.68 -10.95
C ILE A 82 2.21 -22.20 -10.83
N GLU A 83 1.36 -21.35 -11.40
CA GLU A 83 1.62 -19.91 -11.49
C GLU A 83 1.09 -19.16 -10.27
N LYS A 84 0.07 -19.72 -9.60
CA LYS A 84 -0.54 -19.12 -8.42
C LYS A 84 -0.75 -20.13 -7.29
N VAL A 85 -0.33 -19.76 -6.09
CA VAL A 85 -0.64 -20.50 -4.87
C VAL A 85 -1.44 -19.61 -3.91
N VAL A 86 -2.49 -20.15 -3.29
CA VAL A 86 -3.27 -19.52 -2.23
C VAL A 86 -3.32 -20.43 -1.01
N ILE A 87 -2.84 -19.94 0.13
CA ILE A 87 -2.70 -20.69 1.38
C ILE A 87 -3.64 -20.13 2.44
N ALA A 88 -4.54 -20.95 2.96
CA ALA A 88 -5.20 -20.70 4.25
C ALA A 88 -4.34 -21.32 5.36
N ALA A 89 -3.61 -20.49 6.10
CA ALA A 89 -2.61 -20.96 7.06
C ALA A 89 -3.17 -21.07 8.48
N GLY A 90 -2.95 -22.20 9.17
CA GLY A 90 -2.97 -22.23 10.62
C GLY A 90 -1.81 -21.44 11.22
N ALA A 91 -1.94 -21.01 12.48
CA ALA A 91 -0.91 -20.22 13.15
C ALA A 91 0.47 -20.91 13.14
N GLY A 92 1.50 -20.17 12.74
CA GLY A 92 2.88 -20.64 12.62
C GLY A 92 3.14 -21.59 11.46
N ALA A 93 2.24 -21.70 10.48
CA ALA A 93 2.48 -22.58 9.32
C ALA A 93 3.55 -21.99 8.38
N GLU A 94 4.32 -22.86 7.73
CA GLU A 94 5.34 -22.49 6.75
C GLU A 94 5.08 -23.19 5.41
N PHE A 95 5.24 -22.44 4.32
CA PHE A 95 5.09 -22.94 2.96
C PHE A 95 6.30 -22.56 2.11
N GLY A 96 6.99 -23.58 1.59
CA GLY A 96 8.16 -23.46 0.73
C GLY A 96 7.77 -23.50 -0.73
N VAL A 97 8.37 -22.61 -1.52
CA VAL A 97 8.15 -22.50 -2.97
C VAL A 97 9.41 -22.72 -3.80
N ALA A 98 10.43 -23.35 -3.20
CA ALA A 98 11.68 -23.63 -3.90
C ALA A 98 11.46 -24.42 -5.19
N GLY A 99 12.16 -24.00 -6.24
CA GLY A 99 12.24 -24.77 -7.48
C GLY A 99 10.95 -24.80 -8.28
N ILE A 100 10.11 -23.76 -8.17
CA ILE A 100 8.91 -23.56 -9.01
C ILE A 100 9.15 -22.36 -9.94
N PRO A 101 9.86 -22.51 -11.08
CA PRO A 101 10.24 -21.37 -11.93
C PRO A 101 9.06 -20.63 -12.55
N SER A 102 7.89 -21.27 -12.63
CA SER A 102 6.69 -20.67 -13.18
C SER A 102 5.86 -19.90 -12.14
N LEU A 103 6.22 -19.96 -10.86
CA LEU A 103 5.45 -19.32 -9.80
C LEU A 103 5.50 -17.81 -9.91
N GLN A 104 4.37 -17.22 -10.27
CA GLN A 104 4.22 -15.77 -10.38
C GLN A 104 3.72 -15.18 -9.07
N GLN A 105 2.88 -15.91 -8.32
CA GLN A 105 2.24 -15.37 -7.13
C GLN A 105 2.03 -16.41 -6.03
N VAL A 106 2.26 -16.02 -4.78
CA VAL A 106 1.89 -16.80 -3.59
C VAL A 106 1.14 -15.90 -2.59
N TRP A 107 -0.03 -16.36 -2.16
CA TRP A 107 -0.97 -15.56 -1.38
C TRP A 107 -1.32 -16.23 -0.07
N LEU A 108 -1.32 -15.45 1.00
CA LEU A 108 -2.04 -15.77 2.23
C LEU A 108 -3.52 -15.44 2.01
N GLY A 109 -4.36 -16.46 2.16
CA GLY A 109 -5.81 -16.40 1.98
C GLY A 109 -6.55 -15.91 3.23
N PRO A 110 -7.89 -15.82 3.15
CA PRO A 110 -8.73 -15.31 4.22
C PRO A 110 -8.63 -16.18 5.49
N SER A 111 -8.81 -15.55 6.66
CA SER A 111 -8.84 -16.22 7.97
C SER A 111 -7.58 -17.04 8.31
N SER A 112 -6.43 -16.60 7.82
CA SER A 112 -5.14 -17.21 8.14
C SER A 112 -4.58 -16.69 9.46
N GLY A 113 -3.88 -17.55 10.21
CA GLY A 113 -3.00 -17.15 11.29
C GLY A 113 -1.63 -16.69 10.79
N ASP A 114 -0.69 -16.48 11.71
CA ASP A 114 0.69 -16.17 11.37
C ASP A 114 1.29 -17.25 10.45
N ALA A 115 2.05 -16.85 9.45
CA ALA A 115 2.61 -17.75 8.45
C ALA A 115 3.98 -17.30 7.95
N THR A 116 4.73 -18.24 7.36
CA THR A 116 5.97 -17.96 6.64
C THR A 116 5.90 -18.51 5.23
N PHE A 117 6.23 -17.69 4.23
CA PHE A 117 6.61 -18.17 2.91
C PHE A 117 8.12 -18.13 2.75
N PHE A 118 8.73 -19.24 2.35
CA PHE A 118 10.18 -19.37 2.25
C PHE A 118 10.65 -19.88 0.90
N GLU A 119 11.91 -19.56 0.59
CA GLU A 119 12.54 -19.81 -0.70
C GLU A 119 11.79 -19.16 -1.86
N VAL A 120 11.20 -17.99 -1.60
CA VAL A 120 10.44 -17.21 -2.59
C VAL A 120 11.39 -16.57 -3.59
N ASP A 121 11.19 -16.78 -4.89
CA ASP A 121 11.98 -16.09 -5.90
C ASP A 121 11.71 -14.57 -5.87
N LEU A 122 12.74 -13.74 -6.10
CA LEU A 122 12.62 -12.27 -6.09
C LEU A 122 11.59 -11.74 -7.10
N ALA A 123 11.34 -12.46 -8.20
CA ALA A 123 10.33 -12.11 -9.18
C ALA A 123 8.89 -12.45 -8.74
N THR A 124 8.72 -13.35 -7.77
CA THR A 124 7.39 -13.76 -7.30
C THR A 124 6.74 -12.63 -6.50
N THR A 125 5.44 -12.39 -6.77
CA THR A 125 4.62 -11.50 -5.95
C THR A 125 4.06 -12.27 -4.76
N VAL A 126 4.36 -11.80 -3.55
CA VAL A 126 3.76 -12.33 -2.33
C VAL A 126 2.57 -11.46 -1.94
N GLY A 127 1.48 -12.02 -1.44
CA GLY A 127 0.39 -11.17 -1.01
C GLY A 127 -0.47 -11.72 0.11
N VAL A 128 -1.30 -10.83 0.65
CA VAL A 128 -2.38 -11.16 1.60
C VAL A 128 -3.68 -10.67 0.99
N GLN A 129 -4.65 -11.58 0.86
CA GLN A 129 -5.94 -11.28 0.24
C GLN A 129 -7.12 -11.56 1.17
N ASN A 130 -8.13 -10.68 1.12
CA ASN A 130 -9.41 -10.84 1.81
C ASN A 130 -9.26 -11.11 3.33
N SER A 131 -8.20 -10.58 3.95
CA SER A 131 -7.95 -10.80 5.38
C SER A 131 -8.83 -9.88 6.23
N SER A 132 -9.50 -10.44 7.23
CA SER A 132 -10.26 -9.69 8.25
C SER A 132 -9.62 -9.74 9.63
N THR A 133 -8.52 -10.48 9.77
CA THR A 133 -7.82 -10.72 11.03
C THR A 133 -6.39 -10.22 10.96
N ASP A 134 -5.85 -9.83 12.10
CA ASP A 134 -4.43 -9.52 12.21
C ASP A 134 -3.64 -10.83 12.10
N SER A 135 -2.63 -10.84 11.23
CA SER A 135 -1.74 -11.98 11.03
C SER A 135 -0.36 -11.47 10.61
N THR A 136 0.68 -12.20 10.95
CA THR A 136 2.04 -11.92 10.50
C THR A 136 2.39 -12.85 9.35
N LEU A 137 2.76 -12.30 8.20
CA LEU A 137 3.35 -13.02 7.08
C LEU A 137 4.84 -12.69 7.00
N ALA A 138 5.69 -13.64 7.39
CA ALA A 138 7.11 -13.57 7.15
C ALA A 138 7.43 -14.04 5.73
N VAL A 139 8.23 -13.27 4.99
CA VAL A 139 8.65 -13.60 3.63
C VAL A 139 10.16 -13.76 3.59
N LYS A 140 10.62 -14.96 3.24
CA LYS A 140 12.04 -15.29 3.08
C LYS A 140 12.33 -15.49 1.60
N PHE A 141 12.81 -14.43 0.95
CA PHE A 141 13.23 -14.51 -0.45
C PHE A 141 14.50 -15.35 -0.59
N ALA A 142 14.55 -16.20 -1.61
CA ALA A 142 15.75 -16.89 -2.04
C ALA A 142 16.66 -15.93 -2.84
N GLY A 143 17.96 -16.10 -2.72
CA GLY A 143 18.94 -15.33 -3.50
C GLY A 143 19.10 -13.86 -3.11
N ALA A 144 18.40 -13.39 -2.07
CA ALA A 144 18.46 -12.04 -1.53
C ALA A 144 19.78 -11.78 -0.75
N SER A 145 20.89 -11.78 -1.48
CA SER A 145 22.26 -11.59 -0.95
C SER A 145 23.03 -10.49 -1.69
N GLY A 146 22.40 -9.89 -2.70
CA GLY A 146 22.96 -8.80 -3.47
C GLY A 146 22.78 -7.46 -2.74
N PRO A 147 23.43 -6.39 -3.22
CA PRO A 147 23.29 -5.06 -2.62
C PRO A 147 22.06 -4.29 -3.14
N SER A 148 21.16 -4.93 -3.90
CA SER A 148 20.08 -4.26 -4.64
C SER A 148 18.92 -5.22 -4.92
N ASP A 149 18.59 -6.06 -3.94
CA ASP A 149 17.52 -7.03 -4.09
C ASP A 149 16.16 -6.33 -4.04
N THR A 150 15.24 -6.83 -4.86
CA THR A 150 13.89 -6.28 -4.98
C THR A 150 12.85 -7.34 -4.66
N GLY A 151 12.03 -7.07 -3.65
CA GLY A 151 10.88 -7.90 -3.26
C GLY A 151 9.56 -7.24 -3.67
N ASN A 152 8.55 -8.07 -3.96
CA ASN A 152 7.22 -7.60 -4.36
C ASN A 152 6.16 -8.14 -3.39
N ILE A 153 5.45 -7.24 -2.70
CA ILE A 153 4.30 -7.59 -1.86
C ILE A 153 3.01 -6.92 -2.35
N THR A 154 1.86 -7.59 -2.16
CA THR A 154 0.54 -7.06 -2.48
C THR A 154 -0.45 -7.24 -1.34
N ILE A 155 -1.22 -6.19 -1.07
CA ILE A 155 -2.34 -6.18 -0.12
C ILE A 155 -3.63 -6.01 -0.92
N ALA A 156 -4.51 -7.01 -0.86
CA ALA A 156 -5.74 -7.03 -1.64
C ALA A 156 -6.98 -7.24 -0.76
N ASN A 157 -7.86 -6.24 -0.65
CA ASN A 157 -9.08 -6.32 0.16
C ASN A 157 -8.84 -6.78 1.62
N SER A 158 -7.72 -6.39 2.22
CA SER A 158 -7.29 -6.88 3.54
C SER A 158 -7.47 -5.80 4.59
N ARG A 159 -8.42 -6.03 5.50
CA ARG A 159 -8.85 -5.09 6.56
C ARG A 159 -8.21 -5.39 7.91
N GLY A 160 -7.77 -6.63 8.12
CA GLY A 160 -6.91 -6.94 9.26
C GLY A 160 -5.56 -6.24 9.10
N GLN A 161 -4.96 -5.77 10.20
CA GLN A 161 -3.63 -5.16 10.20
C GLN A 161 -2.55 -6.24 10.05
N SER A 162 -2.53 -6.88 8.88
CA SER A 162 -1.58 -7.93 8.58
C SER A 162 -0.18 -7.33 8.50
N GLU A 163 0.77 -7.96 9.17
CA GLU A 163 2.17 -7.55 9.18
C GLU A 163 2.95 -8.35 8.15
N PHE A 164 3.57 -7.66 7.19
CA PHE A 164 4.57 -8.24 6.31
C PHE A 164 5.93 -8.05 6.96
N VAL A 165 6.64 -9.14 7.23
CA VAL A 165 8.04 -9.12 7.70
C VAL A 165 8.94 -9.54 6.54
N VAL A 166 9.70 -8.59 6.01
CA VAL A 166 10.55 -8.77 4.82
C VAL A 166 11.98 -8.33 5.13
N ALA A 167 12.86 -9.30 5.42
CA ALA A 167 14.28 -9.04 5.63
C ALA A 167 15.10 -9.23 4.35
N ALA A 168 16.33 -8.71 4.35
CA ALA A 168 17.32 -8.86 3.28
C ALA A 168 16.91 -8.29 1.90
N ILE A 169 15.99 -7.33 1.86
CA ILE A 169 15.54 -6.69 0.60
C ILE A 169 15.79 -5.19 0.69
N GLU A 170 16.64 -4.64 -0.18
CA GLU A 170 16.91 -3.19 -0.20
C GLU A 170 15.78 -2.37 -0.84
N THR A 171 15.08 -2.92 -1.83
CA THR A 171 13.94 -2.27 -2.48
C THR A 171 12.67 -3.10 -2.36
N LEU A 172 11.73 -2.66 -1.53
CA LEU A 172 10.43 -3.34 -1.39
C LEU A 172 9.36 -2.60 -2.20
N LYS A 173 8.73 -3.31 -3.14
CA LYS A 173 7.54 -2.82 -3.84
C LYS A 173 6.28 -3.32 -3.13
N VAL A 174 5.36 -2.41 -2.87
CA VAL A 174 4.12 -2.62 -2.15
C VAL A 174 2.97 -2.18 -3.03
N THR A 175 2.08 -3.11 -3.36
CA THR A 175 0.88 -2.81 -4.15
C THR A 175 -0.37 -2.94 -3.29
N SER A 176 -1.23 -1.93 -3.31
CA SER A 176 -2.55 -1.97 -2.66
C SER A 176 -3.65 -2.04 -3.72
N THR A 177 -4.56 -3.01 -3.62
CA THR A 177 -5.70 -3.16 -4.54
C THR A 177 -7.01 -3.52 -3.83
N GLY A 178 -8.15 -3.16 -4.42
CA GLY A 178 -9.50 -3.48 -3.95
C GLY A 178 -10.01 -2.68 -2.72
N GLY A 179 -9.12 -2.05 -1.94
CA GLY A 179 -9.49 -1.15 -0.84
C GLY A 179 -10.06 0.19 -1.33
N ASN A 180 -10.95 0.82 -0.57
CA ASN A 180 -11.51 2.14 -0.91
C ASN A 180 -11.45 3.10 0.29
N SER A 181 -11.82 4.36 0.10
CA SER A 181 -11.71 5.40 1.14
C SER A 181 -12.52 5.14 2.41
N PHE A 182 -13.53 4.26 2.39
CA PHE A 182 -14.33 3.85 3.54
C PHE A 182 -13.88 2.53 4.17
N GLN A 183 -13.21 1.70 3.38
CA GLN A 183 -12.70 0.39 3.75
C GLN A 183 -11.31 0.23 3.14
N PRO A 184 -10.31 0.96 3.66
CA PRO A 184 -8.97 0.87 3.13
C PRO A 184 -8.38 -0.51 3.41
N ASN A 185 -7.33 -0.85 2.68
CA ASN A 185 -6.45 -1.93 3.06
C ASN A 185 -5.65 -1.51 4.31
N HIS A 186 -5.32 -2.46 5.18
CA HIS A 186 -4.50 -2.21 6.37
C HIS A 186 -3.25 -3.08 6.32
N ALA A 187 -2.09 -2.49 6.59
CA ALA A 187 -0.83 -3.21 6.62
C ALA A 187 0.15 -2.66 7.67
N ARG A 188 0.92 -3.56 8.27
CA ARG A 188 2.21 -3.24 8.88
C ARG A 188 3.31 -3.79 7.97
N ILE A 189 4.33 -3.01 7.71
CA ILE A 189 5.44 -3.38 6.82
C ILE A 189 6.71 -3.25 7.64
N THR A 190 7.25 -4.39 8.06
CA THR A 190 8.51 -4.49 8.81
C THR A 190 9.60 -4.94 7.84
N ALA A 191 10.41 -3.99 7.40
CA ALA A 191 11.44 -4.18 6.40
C ALA A 191 12.79 -3.61 6.91
N PRO A 192 13.48 -4.33 7.81
CA PRO A 192 14.64 -3.79 8.52
C PRO A 192 15.76 -3.36 7.58
N ASP A 193 16.00 -4.11 6.50
CA ASP A 193 17.10 -3.89 5.56
C ASP A 193 16.71 -3.03 4.35
N ALA A 194 15.41 -2.70 4.20
CA ALA A 194 14.95 -1.89 3.08
C ALA A 194 15.49 -0.47 3.16
N GLN A 195 16.04 -0.01 2.05
CA GLN A 195 16.47 1.37 1.85
C GLN A 195 15.38 2.20 1.17
N LYS A 196 14.65 1.54 0.26
CA LYS A 196 13.57 2.14 -0.53
C LYS A 196 12.31 1.29 -0.45
N ILE A 197 11.18 1.95 -0.18
CA ILE A 197 9.84 1.36 -0.30
C ILE A 197 9.08 2.11 -1.39
N ILE A 198 8.47 1.38 -2.31
CA ILE A 198 7.62 1.93 -3.36
C ILE A 198 6.19 1.47 -3.09
N ILE A 199 5.25 2.40 -2.93
CA ILE A 199 3.84 2.13 -2.69
C ILE A 199 3.05 2.54 -3.92
N ALA A 200 2.30 1.62 -4.50
CA ALA A 200 1.49 1.87 -5.70
C ALA A 200 0.15 1.11 -5.64
N GLY A 201 -0.68 1.33 -6.66
CA GLY A 201 -1.93 0.61 -6.86
C GLY A 201 -3.17 1.48 -6.88
N ASP A 202 -4.31 0.80 -6.87
CA ASP A 202 -5.65 1.36 -7.02
C ASP A 202 -6.52 1.20 -5.77
N GLY A 203 -5.97 0.64 -4.69
CA GLY A 203 -6.64 0.49 -3.41
C GLY A 203 -6.18 1.50 -2.38
N ALA A 204 -7.10 2.11 -1.63
CA ALA A 204 -6.75 2.93 -0.47
C ALA A 204 -5.99 2.09 0.57
N LEU A 205 -5.03 2.69 1.29
CA LEU A 205 -4.13 1.99 2.21
C LEU A 205 -3.92 2.76 3.51
N THR A 206 -4.02 2.08 4.64
CA THR A 206 -3.49 2.51 5.93
C THR A 206 -2.29 1.63 6.26
N ALA A 207 -1.09 2.21 6.27
CA ALA A 207 0.16 1.50 6.44
C ALA A 207 1.01 2.06 7.58
N THR A 208 1.60 1.18 8.37
CA THR A 208 2.77 1.52 9.20
C THR A 208 4.01 0.89 8.58
N VAL A 209 5.05 1.69 8.39
CA VAL A 209 6.36 1.25 7.87
C VAL A 209 7.38 1.29 9.01
N THR A 210 8.05 0.16 9.22
CA THR A 210 9.08 -0.04 10.24
C THR A 210 10.37 -0.50 9.56
N GLY A 211 11.44 0.29 9.64
CA GLY A 211 12.76 -0.09 9.12
C GLY A 211 13.81 1.00 9.35
N SER A 212 14.90 0.65 10.01
CA SER A 212 15.96 1.62 10.37
C SER A 212 16.78 2.09 9.19
N HIS A 213 16.80 1.33 8.09
CA HIS A 213 17.52 1.68 6.87
C HIS A 213 16.64 2.40 5.84
N VAL A 214 15.33 2.50 6.08
CA VAL A 214 14.39 3.11 5.15
C VAL A 214 14.67 4.60 5.07
N SER A 215 15.19 5.03 3.92
CA SER A 215 15.54 6.43 3.63
C SER A 215 14.66 7.04 2.55
N VAL A 216 13.95 6.21 1.78
CA VAL A 216 13.04 6.66 0.71
C VAL A 216 11.73 5.88 0.75
N ILE A 217 10.61 6.59 0.75
CA ILE A 217 9.28 6.05 0.51
C ILE A 217 8.66 6.80 -0.66
N ASP A 218 8.37 6.09 -1.75
CA ASP A 218 7.78 6.65 -2.96
C ASP A 218 6.37 6.10 -3.13
N ALA A 219 5.37 6.92 -2.80
CA ALA A 219 3.96 6.64 -2.98
C ALA A 219 3.33 7.48 -4.11
N SER A 220 4.15 8.05 -5.00
CA SER A 220 3.69 8.96 -6.06
C SER A 220 2.81 8.28 -7.11
N ALA A 221 2.84 6.95 -7.21
CA ALA A 221 2.04 6.15 -8.14
C ALA A 221 0.74 5.59 -7.54
N LEU A 222 0.48 5.79 -6.24
CA LEU A 222 -0.77 5.37 -5.63
C LEU A 222 -1.92 6.29 -6.06
N THR A 223 -3.06 5.71 -6.44
CA THR A 223 -4.19 6.46 -7.02
C THR A 223 -5.37 6.64 -6.06
N GLN A 224 -5.26 6.08 -4.86
CA GLN A 224 -6.23 6.20 -3.78
C GLN A 224 -5.55 6.68 -2.49
N GLY A 225 -6.36 7.07 -1.51
CA GLY A 225 -5.89 7.59 -0.23
C GLY A 225 -4.92 6.69 0.53
N LEU A 226 -3.91 7.31 1.12
CA LEU A 226 -2.85 6.73 1.95
C LEU A 226 -2.83 7.43 3.31
N ASP A 227 -3.01 6.60 4.34
CA ASP A 227 -2.63 6.94 5.71
C ASP A 227 -1.31 6.22 6.00
N LEU A 228 -0.20 6.97 6.11
CA LEU A 228 1.14 6.43 6.31
C LEU A 228 1.68 6.85 7.67
N LYS A 229 2.16 5.87 8.44
CA LYS A 229 2.93 6.10 9.66
C LYS A 229 4.34 5.55 9.52
N LEU A 230 5.34 6.38 9.81
CA LEU A 230 6.73 5.95 9.93
C LEU A 230 7.00 5.52 11.37
N SER A 231 7.67 4.37 11.53
CA SER A 231 8.12 3.88 12.82
C SER A 231 9.59 3.47 12.71
N THR A 232 10.37 3.84 13.72
CA THR A 232 11.81 3.49 13.84
C THR A 232 12.68 3.85 12.63
N THR A 233 12.26 4.81 11.81
CA THR A 233 13.09 5.40 10.74
C THR A 233 14.12 6.36 11.35
N SER A 234 15.24 6.59 10.67
CA SER A 234 16.28 7.56 11.07
C SER A 234 16.20 8.89 10.30
N GLY A 235 15.03 9.19 9.75
CA GLY A 235 14.80 10.21 8.72
C GLY A 235 14.61 9.60 7.34
N ALA A 236 13.49 9.91 6.70
CA ALA A 236 13.11 9.41 5.38
C ALA A 236 12.62 10.54 4.46
N ALA A 237 12.91 10.39 3.16
CA ALA A 237 12.30 11.17 2.09
C ALA A 237 11.02 10.45 1.62
N VAL A 238 9.87 11.08 1.84
CA VAL A 238 8.55 10.58 1.46
C VAL A 238 8.03 11.40 0.29
N ALA A 239 7.72 10.77 -0.85
CA ALA A 239 7.12 11.41 -2.02
C ALA A 239 5.71 10.89 -2.26
N ILE A 240 4.73 11.80 -2.33
CA ILE A 240 3.30 11.46 -2.47
C ILE A 240 2.63 12.44 -3.43
N ASN A 241 1.60 11.99 -4.14
CA ASN A 241 0.70 12.87 -4.89
C ASN A 241 -0.50 13.30 -4.02
N THR A 242 -1.20 14.36 -4.41
CA THR A 242 -2.39 14.89 -3.71
C THR A 242 -3.55 13.87 -3.59
N LEU A 243 -3.76 12.97 -4.56
CA LEU A 243 -4.83 11.98 -4.51
C LEU A 243 -4.57 10.93 -3.40
N ALA A 244 -3.31 10.61 -3.18
CA ALA A 244 -2.88 9.64 -2.19
C ALA A 244 -2.70 10.28 -0.80
N ALA A 245 -2.23 11.50 -0.68
CA ALA A 245 -1.95 12.08 0.63
C ALA A 245 -3.24 12.29 1.46
N ARG A 246 -3.38 11.61 2.60
CA ARG A 246 -4.46 11.88 3.59
C ARG A 246 -3.91 12.14 4.96
N LYS A 247 -3.24 11.16 5.58
CA LYS A 247 -2.64 11.29 6.91
C LYS A 247 -1.23 10.76 6.93
N ILE A 248 -0.27 11.62 7.22
CA ILE A 248 1.15 11.27 7.28
C ILE A 248 1.65 11.53 8.71
N THR A 249 2.05 10.47 9.39
CA THR A 249 2.78 10.55 10.66
C THR A 249 4.26 10.37 10.37
N LEU A 250 5.03 11.44 10.54
CA LEU A 250 6.48 11.42 10.38
C LEU A 250 7.13 10.60 11.49
N GLY A 251 8.39 10.24 11.29
CA GLY A 251 9.15 9.40 12.20
C GLY A 251 10.12 10.21 13.06
N ALA A 252 11.12 9.51 13.58
CA ALA A 252 12.26 10.17 14.20
C ALA A 252 13.30 10.52 13.12
N GLY A 253 14.18 11.48 13.43
CA GLY A 253 15.20 11.97 12.50
C GLY A 253 14.69 13.14 11.66
N GLY A 254 15.48 13.55 10.66
CA GLY A 254 15.10 14.63 9.74
C GLY A 254 14.33 14.07 8.56
N ASP A 255 13.01 14.16 8.60
CA ASP A 255 12.14 13.69 7.52
C ASP A 255 11.93 14.77 6.45
N THR A 256 11.72 14.33 5.21
CA THR A 256 11.26 15.22 4.13
C THR A 256 10.00 14.65 3.51
N LEU A 257 8.88 15.35 3.65
CA LEU A 257 7.63 15.03 2.96
C LEU A 257 7.45 15.92 1.73
N ALA A 258 7.43 15.34 0.54
CA ALA A 258 7.13 16.02 -0.72
C ALA A 258 5.73 15.66 -1.20
N ILE A 259 4.86 16.66 -1.34
CA ILE A 259 3.49 16.50 -1.84
C ILE A 259 3.37 17.22 -3.19
N THR A 260 2.91 16.51 -4.21
CA THR A 260 2.83 17.00 -5.59
C THR A 260 1.39 17.06 -6.10
N GLY A 261 1.14 17.96 -7.06
CA GLY A 261 -0.16 18.09 -7.74
C GLY A 261 -1.22 18.88 -6.96
N LEU A 262 -0.80 19.62 -5.93
CA LEU A 262 -1.69 20.46 -5.12
C LEU A 262 -2.38 21.53 -5.96
N ALA A 263 -3.53 22.00 -5.49
CA ALA A 263 -4.35 23.00 -6.14
C ALA A 263 -4.72 22.63 -7.60
N SER A 264 -4.97 21.35 -7.88
CA SER A 264 -5.32 20.87 -9.22
C SER A 264 -6.80 20.53 -9.33
N PRO A 265 -7.42 20.68 -10.52
CA PRO A 265 -8.82 20.24 -10.73
C PRO A 265 -9.04 18.74 -10.47
N ALA A 266 -7.96 17.95 -10.50
CA ALA A 266 -7.98 16.52 -10.22
C ALA A 266 -7.81 16.21 -8.73
N ALA A 267 -7.18 17.08 -7.94
CA ALA A 267 -6.86 16.88 -6.53
C ALA A 267 -8.13 16.59 -5.72
N LYS A 268 -9.15 17.47 -5.84
CA LYS A 268 -10.43 17.39 -5.11
C LYS A 268 -10.24 16.97 -3.65
N ASP A 269 -9.20 17.49 -3.03
CA ASP A 269 -8.70 17.07 -1.73
C ASP A 269 -9.32 17.86 -0.57
N ILE A 270 -10.31 18.71 -0.84
CA ILE A 270 -11.04 19.44 0.20
C ILE A 270 -12.56 19.27 0.12
N ASP A 271 -13.21 19.15 1.28
CA ASP A 271 -14.65 19.15 1.45
C ASP A 271 -15.11 20.44 2.15
N LEU A 272 -15.80 21.30 1.40
CA LEU A 272 -16.26 22.61 1.86
C LEU A 272 -17.64 22.58 2.54
N GLY A 273 -18.25 21.41 2.76
CA GLY A 273 -19.60 21.30 3.29
C GLY A 273 -19.74 21.80 4.73
N THR A 274 -18.75 21.52 5.58
CA THR A 274 -18.70 22.00 6.98
C THR A 274 -17.25 22.16 7.44
N SER A 275 -17.02 22.86 8.56
CA SER A 275 -15.66 22.91 9.15
C SER A 275 -15.11 21.54 9.54
N ALA A 276 -15.96 20.62 9.99
CA ALA A 276 -15.54 19.26 10.34
C ALA A 276 -15.18 18.44 9.10
N ALA A 277 -15.94 18.61 8.01
CA ALA A 277 -15.64 17.97 6.74
C ALA A 277 -14.33 18.51 6.14
N LEU A 278 -14.12 19.83 6.21
CA LEU A 278 -12.88 20.47 5.78
C LEU A 278 -11.67 19.94 6.56
N ASP A 279 -11.75 19.90 7.89
CA ASP A 279 -10.67 19.36 8.73
C ASP A 279 -10.39 17.89 8.43
N ALA A 280 -11.44 17.08 8.18
CA ALA A 280 -11.30 15.66 7.84
C ALA A 280 -10.75 15.41 6.42
N SER A 281 -10.93 16.37 5.50
CA SER A 281 -10.42 16.30 4.14
C SER A 281 -8.98 16.82 4.01
N ALA A 282 -8.55 17.71 4.90
CA ALA A 282 -7.20 18.27 4.88
C ALA A 282 -6.13 17.16 4.93
N ILE A 283 -5.04 17.38 4.20
CA ILE A 283 -3.87 16.50 4.27
C ILE A 283 -3.21 16.74 5.63
N GLU A 284 -3.33 15.77 6.53
CA GLU A 284 -2.79 15.85 7.88
C GLU A 284 -1.33 15.40 7.89
N VAL A 285 -0.47 16.22 8.47
CA VAL A 285 0.92 15.88 8.81
C VAL A 285 1.08 16.02 10.32
N SER A 286 1.43 14.92 10.96
CA SER A 286 1.62 14.82 12.40
C SER A 286 3.06 14.43 12.74
N GLU A 287 3.44 14.70 14.00
CA GLU A 287 4.81 14.52 14.51
C GLU A 287 5.87 15.38 13.78
N PHE A 288 5.45 16.40 13.02
CA PHE A 288 6.35 17.35 12.39
C PHE A 288 7.13 18.18 13.42
N VAL A 289 8.45 18.15 13.33
CA VAL A 289 9.39 18.89 14.17
C VAL A 289 10.03 20.03 13.37
N SER A 290 9.64 21.27 13.68
CA SER A 290 10.19 22.46 13.04
C SER A 290 11.71 22.54 13.15
N GLY A 291 12.38 22.81 12.03
CA GLY A 291 13.84 22.91 11.94
C GLY A 291 14.57 21.57 11.81
N THR A 292 13.85 20.45 11.95
CA THR A 292 14.35 19.09 11.70
C THR A 292 13.71 18.53 10.44
N ASP A 293 12.38 18.61 10.35
CA ASP A 293 11.61 18.12 9.22
C ASP A 293 11.37 19.19 8.16
N VAL A 294 11.13 18.73 6.93
CA VAL A 294 10.81 19.58 5.79
C VAL A 294 9.54 19.08 5.10
N VAL A 295 8.56 19.96 4.93
CA VAL A 295 7.42 19.73 4.01
C VAL A 295 7.65 20.53 2.74
N ARG A 296 7.75 19.84 1.60
CA ARG A 296 7.86 20.44 0.26
C ARG A 296 6.53 20.30 -0.46
N LEU A 297 5.94 21.44 -0.80
CA LEU A 297 4.66 21.51 -1.48
C LEU A 297 4.88 21.91 -2.93
N SER A 298 4.39 21.11 -3.87
CA SER A 298 4.44 21.40 -5.31
C SER A 298 3.03 21.39 -5.87
N SER A 299 2.59 22.55 -6.32
CA SER A 299 1.29 22.77 -6.95
C SER A 299 1.30 22.46 -8.44
N TYR A 300 0.11 22.24 -9.00
CA TYR A 300 -0.11 22.01 -10.42
C TYR A 300 0.27 23.22 -11.28
N VAL A 301 0.03 24.42 -10.75
CA VAL A 301 0.50 25.70 -11.31
C VAL A 301 1.38 26.36 -10.25
N ALA A 302 2.50 26.96 -10.64
CA ALA A 302 3.42 27.60 -9.70
C ALA A 302 2.69 28.58 -8.75
N THR A 303 2.66 28.25 -7.46
CA THR A 303 2.00 29.03 -6.40
C THR A 303 3.02 29.65 -5.47
N PRO A 304 3.48 30.89 -5.71
CA PRO A 304 4.37 31.59 -4.79
C PRO A 304 3.73 31.78 -3.40
N LYS A 305 4.58 31.95 -2.40
CA LYS A 305 4.18 32.28 -1.04
C LYS A 305 3.46 33.65 -0.99
N ALA A 306 2.38 33.74 -0.21
CA ALA A 306 1.72 34.98 0.15
C ALA A 306 2.49 35.69 1.28
N LEU A 307 2.36 37.03 1.34
CA LEU A 307 3.02 37.86 2.36
C LEU A 307 1.97 38.59 3.21
N PRO A 308 1.18 37.87 4.02
CA PRO A 308 0.14 38.49 4.83
C PRO A 308 0.76 39.35 5.95
N GLY A 309 0.12 40.47 6.24
CA GLY A 309 0.44 41.31 7.39
C GLY A 309 -0.04 40.68 8.71
N ALA A 310 0.56 41.12 9.83
CA ALA A 310 0.22 40.61 11.16
C ALA A 310 -1.27 40.77 11.53
N LYS A 311 -1.93 41.84 11.04
CA LYS A 311 -3.36 42.06 11.26
C LYS A 311 -4.24 41.06 10.51
N GLU A 312 -3.84 40.67 9.30
CA GLU A 312 -4.56 39.70 8.48
C GLU A 312 -4.46 38.31 9.11
N LEU A 313 -3.24 37.91 9.51
CA LEU A 313 -3.02 36.66 10.24
C LEU A 313 -3.79 36.60 11.57
N ALA A 314 -3.84 37.71 12.31
CA ALA A 314 -4.63 37.79 13.55
C ALA A 314 -6.13 37.64 13.29
N SER A 315 -6.65 38.27 12.22
CA SER A 315 -8.05 38.12 11.82
C SER A 315 -8.38 36.67 11.45
N ILE A 316 -7.53 36.00 10.67
CA ILE A 316 -7.67 34.58 10.30
C ILE A 316 -7.69 33.69 11.55
N ALA A 317 -6.73 33.87 12.46
CA ALA A 317 -6.63 33.08 13.68
C ALA A 317 -7.82 33.29 14.64
N SER A 318 -8.52 34.43 14.54
CA SER A 318 -9.70 34.77 15.33
C SER A 318 -11.03 34.35 14.72
N ALA A 319 -11.01 33.73 13.53
CA ALA A 319 -12.23 33.30 12.86
C ALA A 319 -13.03 32.31 13.73
N ALA A 320 -14.35 32.30 13.56
CA ALA A 320 -15.24 31.47 14.39
C ALA A 320 -15.18 29.98 14.05
N SER A 321 -14.69 29.64 12.86
CA SER A 321 -14.65 28.28 12.35
C SER A 321 -13.46 28.08 11.39
N LEU A 322 -13.06 26.82 11.18
CA LEU A 322 -11.97 26.51 10.24
C LEU A 322 -12.34 26.91 8.81
N LEU A 323 -13.61 26.73 8.44
CA LEU A 323 -14.10 27.12 7.12
C LEU A 323 -13.97 28.64 6.92
N ASP A 324 -14.35 29.44 7.91
CA ASP A 324 -14.21 30.91 7.86
C ASP A 324 -12.73 31.34 7.83
N ALA A 325 -11.88 30.68 8.64
CA ALA A 325 -10.44 30.94 8.67
C ALA A 325 -9.82 30.67 7.30
N THR A 326 -10.15 29.53 6.69
CA THR A 326 -9.62 29.11 5.38
C THR A 326 -10.14 29.99 4.26
N ALA A 327 -11.41 30.40 4.30
CA ALA A 327 -11.98 31.34 3.34
C ALA A 327 -11.30 32.72 3.42
N LEU A 328 -11.05 33.23 4.64
CA LEU A 328 -10.31 34.46 4.83
C LEU A 328 -8.85 34.32 4.38
N ALA A 329 -8.22 33.17 4.64
CA ALA A 329 -6.88 32.88 4.17
C ALA A 329 -6.80 32.88 2.62
N ALA A 330 -7.77 32.27 1.92
CA ALA A 330 -7.84 32.25 0.46
C ALA A 330 -7.89 33.67 -0.14
N THR A 331 -8.80 34.51 0.39
CA THR A 331 -8.92 35.90 -0.05
C THR A 331 -7.67 36.74 0.27
N THR A 332 -7.04 36.48 1.42
CA THR A 332 -5.81 37.16 1.86
C THR A 332 -4.62 36.76 0.99
N ALA A 333 -4.52 35.47 0.63
CA ALA A 333 -3.46 34.95 -0.22
C ALA A 333 -3.56 35.51 -1.65
N GLY A 334 -4.76 35.47 -2.22
CA GLY A 334 -5.01 35.75 -3.63
C GLY A 334 -4.86 34.51 -4.52
N ALA A 335 -5.08 34.68 -5.83
CA ALA A 335 -5.01 33.60 -6.81
C ALA A 335 -3.56 33.09 -7.02
N ASN A 336 -3.40 31.78 -7.19
CA ASN A 336 -2.14 31.06 -7.36
C ASN A 336 -1.14 31.38 -6.25
N LYS A 337 -1.59 31.32 -4.99
CA LYS A 337 -0.78 31.64 -3.82
C LYS A 337 -0.95 30.59 -2.75
N ALA A 338 0.13 30.35 -2.01
CA ALA A 338 0.06 29.58 -0.79
C ALA A 338 0.11 30.53 0.41
N ILE A 339 -0.69 30.27 1.44
CA ILE A 339 -0.66 30.98 2.73
C ILE A 339 -0.64 29.99 3.89
N ALA A 340 0.21 30.27 4.89
CA ALA A 340 0.24 29.54 6.15
C ALA A 340 -0.46 30.39 7.21
N PHE A 341 -1.34 29.77 7.98
CA PHE A 341 -2.11 30.45 9.02
C PHE A 341 -2.36 29.50 10.20
N ARG A 342 -2.67 30.07 11.36
CA ARG A 342 -3.05 29.30 12.53
C ARG A 342 -4.55 29.21 12.67
N PHE A 343 -5.03 28.07 13.13
CA PHE A 343 -6.39 27.93 13.64
C PHE A 343 -6.39 26.92 14.80
N GLY A 344 -6.82 27.34 15.98
CA GLY A 344 -6.71 26.53 17.19
C GLY A 344 -5.26 26.18 17.55
N ALA A 345 -5.00 24.89 17.78
CA ALA A 345 -3.69 24.36 18.16
C ALA A 345 -2.76 24.10 16.96
N ASP A 346 -3.30 24.14 15.74
CA ASP A 346 -2.64 23.66 14.54
C ASP A 346 -2.23 24.82 13.61
N THR A 347 -1.27 24.52 12.74
CA THR A 347 -0.94 25.38 11.59
C THR A 347 -1.50 24.75 10.33
N TYR A 348 -2.12 25.56 9.49
CA TYR A 348 -2.66 25.16 8.20
C TYR A 348 -1.89 25.87 7.09
N ILE A 349 -1.71 25.18 5.97
CA ILE A 349 -1.18 25.74 4.72
C ILE A 349 -2.25 25.55 3.66
N LEU A 350 -2.84 26.65 3.20
CA LEU A 350 -3.72 26.66 2.05
C LEU A 350 -2.88 26.91 0.80
N VAL A 351 -3.07 26.07 -0.22
CA VAL A 351 -2.53 26.27 -1.57
C VAL A 351 -3.71 26.57 -2.47
N ASN A 352 -3.81 27.83 -2.88
CA ASN A 352 -4.95 28.38 -3.60
C ASN A 352 -4.76 28.22 -5.12
N ASP A 353 -5.85 27.89 -5.81
CA ASP A 353 -5.89 27.71 -7.26
C ASP A 353 -5.91 29.06 -8.00
N SER A 354 -6.31 29.06 -9.27
CA SER A 354 -6.40 30.27 -10.09
C SER A 354 -7.44 31.31 -9.63
N VAL A 355 -8.24 31.04 -8.60
CA VAL A 355 -9.31 31.89 -8.07
C VAL A 355 -8.92 32.42 -6.69
N ALA A 356 -9.09 33.73 -6.47
CA ALA A 356 -8.81 34.37 -5.18
C ALA A 356 -9.95 34.16 -4.15
N ALA A 357 -10.46 32.94 -4.03
CA ALA A 357 -11.51 32.54 -3.12
C ALA A 357 -11.43 31.03 -2.88
N LEU A 358 -11.84 30.59 -1.68
CA LEU A 358 -11.84 29.17 -1.34
C LEU A 358 -12.79 28.39 -2.26
N GLY A 359 -12.26 27.38 -2.95
CA GLY A 359 -12.97 26.53 -3.89
C GLY A 359 -12.44 25.10 -3.88
N ALA A 360 -13.22 24.16 -4.42
CA ALA A 360 -12.95 22.72 -4.36
C ALA A 360 -11.67 22.25 -5.09
N ASN A 361 -10.97 23.16 -5.78
CA ASN A 361 -9.70 22.88 -6.43
C ASN A 361 -8.52 23.31 -5.57
N ASP A 362 -8.72 24.01 -4.44
CA ASP A 362 -7.64 24.35 -3.52
C ASP A 362 -7.24 23.13 -2.70
N SER A 363 -6.03 23.17 -2.15
CA SER A 363 -5.53 22.13 -1.25
C SER A 363 -5.29 22.71 0.14
N LEU A 364 -5.66 21.96 1.18
CA LEU A 364 -5.43 22.33 2.58
C LEU A 364 -4.54 21.29 3.25
N ILE A 365 -3.42 21.74 3.80
CA ILE A 365 -2.50 20.91 4.58
C ILE A 365 -2.61 21.34 6.04
N LYS A 366 -2.70 20.38 6.95
CA LYS A 366 -2.73 20.58 8.40
C LYS A 366 -1.44 20.05 9.02
N LEU A 367 -0.72 20.90 9.73
CA LEU A 367 0.42 20.53 10.57
C LEU A 367 -0.05 20.46 12.03
N THR A 368 -0.35 19.24 12.48
CA THR A 368 -0.95 19.00 13.80
C THR A 368 0.03 19.36 14.92
N GLY A 369 -0.43 20.16 15.89
CA GLY A 369 0.36 20.57 17.06
C GLY A 369 1.48 21.58 16.78
N VAL A 370 1.63 22.04 15.53
CA VAL A 370 2.61 23.08 15.19
C VAL A 370 2.04 24.44 15.57
N ALA A 371 2.55 25.00 16.67
CA ALA A 371 2.09 26.27 17.18
C ALA A 371 2.28 27.39 16.13
N ALA A 372 3.48 27.74 15.72
CA ALA A 372 3.65 28.79 14.72
C ALA A 372 4.83 28.48 13.79
N MET A 373 4.63 28.75 12.50
CA MET A 373 5.72 28.78 11.53
C MET A 373 6.28 30.20 11.47
N ALA A 374 7.58 30.36 11.77
CA ALA A 374 8.25 31.62 11.50
C ALA A 374 8.29 31.86 9.99
N ASP A 375 8.15 33.11 9.55
CA ASP A 375 8.13 33.44 8.13
C ASP A 375 9.39 32.93 7.39
N ALA A 376 10.55 33.02 8.05
CA ALA A 376 11.83 32.51 7.55
C ALA A 376 11.90 30.99 7.41
N SER A 377 11.06 30.24 8.13
CA SER A 377 10.97 28.77 8.03
C SER A 377 10.24 28.30 6.78
N TRP A 378 9.68 29.23 5.99
CA TRP A 378 9.01 28.94 4.75
C TRP A 378 9.61 29.75 3.58
N THR A 379 10.29 29.04 2.70
CA THR A 379 10.86 29.56 1.47
C THR A 379 10.02 29.13 0.27
N SER A 380 9.95 29.99 -0.76
CA SER A 380 9.51 29.59 -2.10
C SER A 380 10.73 29.41 -2.97
N ALA A 381 10.82 28.28 -3.67
CA ALA A 381 11.82 28.08 -4.72
C ALA A 381 11.48 28.89 -5.97
#